data_AF-A0A127JWJ7-F1
#
_entry.id   AF-A0A127JWJ7-F1
#
_cell.length_a   1.000
_cell.length_b   1.000
_cell.length_c   1.000
_cell.angle_alpha   90.00
_cell.angle_beta   90.00
_cell.angle_gamma   90.00
#
_symmetry.space_group_name_H-M   'P 1'
#
loop_
_entity.id
_entity.type
_entity.pdbx_description
1 polymer ?
#
loop_
_entity_poly.entity_id
_entity_poly.type
_entity_poly.pdbx_seq_one_letter_code
_entity_poly.pdbx_strand_id
1 'polypeptide(L)'
;MKRRTLLLVAGAGLAAGCSTPMGSGSPADKKREIDTGVDKALADLYRETPTAKGYGDKAQGILIFPSVVSAGFLVGGSYGQGALKKGANTLGYYSVGTGSVGLLAGAESKAMYLMFMTQEALAKFQASSGWTAGADASVTMVDTAASTRTDTLARDAQVVGFVRGQKGLMANLSLDGTKITKLNL
;
A
#
# COMPACT_ATOMS: atom_id res chain seq x y z
N MET A 1 -36.43 60.26 17.64
CA MET A 1 -36.73 58.99 18.32
C MET A 1 -36.94 57.90 17.27
N LYS A 2 -36.39 56.70 17.53
CA LYS A 2 -36.40 55.46 16.74
C LYS A 2 -37.80 55.15 16.15
N ARG A 3 -37.90 54.52 14.98
CA ARG A 3 -37.94 53.04 14.87
C ARG A 3 -37.62 52.59 13.43
N ARG A 4 -36.67 51.65 13.36
CA ARG A 4 -36.27 50.89 12.18
C ARG A 4 -37.28 49.75 11.98
N THR A 5 -37.77 49.55 10.76
CA THR A 5 -38.55 48.36 10.39
C THR A 5 -37.85 47.69 9.22
N LEU A 6 -37.41 46.45 9.46
CA LEU A 6 -36.84 45.54 8.47
C LEU A 6 -37.86 45.21 7.38
N LEU A 7 -37.41 45.18 6.13
CA LEU A 7 -38.13 44.58 5.01
C LEU A 7 -37.25 43.47 4.42
N LEU A 8 -37.84 42.27 4.39
CA LEU A 8 -37.27 41.02 3.89
C LEU A 8 -36.83 41.15 2.44
N VAL A 9 -35.60 40.71 2.15
CA VAL A 9 -35.11 40.49 0.78
C VAL A 9 -35.32 39.02 0.41
N ALA A 10 -35.91 38.83 -0.77
CA ALA A 10 -36.10 37.61 -1.55
C ALA A 10 -34.83 36.72 -1.58
N GLY A 11 -34.89 35.38 -1.64
CA GLY A 11 -35.65 34.57 -2.57
C GLY A 11 -34.75 34.19 -3.77
N ALA A 12 -34.48 32.89 -3.92
CA ALA A 12 -33.73 32.20 -5.00
C ALA A 12 -32.19 32.07 -4.85
N GLY A 13 -31.75 31.18 -3.96
CA GLY A 13 -30.44 30.54 -4.05
C GLY A 13 -30.59 29.17 -4.72
N LEU A 14 -30.26 29.06 -6.00
CA LEU A 14 -30.05 27.78 -6.68
C LEU A 14 -28.81 27.12 -6.06
N ALA A 15 -29.01 26.26 -5.07
CA ALA A 15 -27.97 25.35 -4.63
C ALA A 15 -27.73 24.34 -5.76
N ALA A 16 -26.74 24.63 -6.62
CA ALA A 16 -26.11 23.64 -7.46
C ALA A 16 -25.43 22.62 -6.54
N GLY A 17 -26.20 21.62 -6.11
CA GLY A 17 -25.70 20.46 -5.39
C GLY A 17 -24.76 19.73 -6.33
N CYS A 18 -23.46 19.96 -6.17
CA CYS A 18 -22.43 19.12 -6.74
C CYS A 18 -22.52 17.79 -5.99
N SER A 19 -23.43 16.92 -6.42
CA SER A 19 -23.50 15.55 -5.96
C SER A 19 -22.25 14.86 -6.49
N THR A 20 -21.20 14.80 -5.67
CA THR A 20 -20.10 13.87 -5.89
C THR A 20 -20.71 12.47 -5.92
N PRO A 21 -20.61 11.71 -7.03
CA PRO A 21 -20.98 10.32 -6.98
C PRO A 21 -20.01 9.64 -6.02
N MET A 22 -20.49 9.25 -4.84
CA MET A 22 -19.83 8.26 -3.99
C MET A 22 -19.84 6.95 -4.76
N GLY A 23 -18.86 6.81 -5.65
CA GLY A 23 -18.78 5.73 -6.61
C GLY A 23 -18.35 4.43 -5.95
N SER A 24 -19.26 3.45 -5.93
CA SER A 24 -18.89 2.09 -6.29
C SER A 24 -18.39 2.12 -7.75
N GLY A 25 -17.14 2.52 -7.96
CA GLY A 25 -16.57 2.67 -9.30
C GLY A 25 -16.58 1.36 -10.07
N SER A 26 -16.61 1.46 -11.41
CA SER A 26 -16.48 0.29 -12.27
C SER A 26 -15.16 -0.45 -11.99
N PRO A 27 -15.02 -1.73 -12.35
CA PRO A 27 -13.77 -2.43 -12.15
C PRO A 27 -12.58 -1.74 -12.84
N ALA A 28 -12.81 -1.06 -13.98
CA ALA A 28 -11.81 -0.24 -14.65
C ALA A 28 -11.40 1.01 -13.84
N ASP A 29 -12.33 1.63 -13.12
CA ASP A 29 -12.03 2.78 -12.25
C ASP A 29 -11.15 2.37 -11.08
N LYS A 30 -11.46 1.23 -10.45
CA LYS A 30 -10.66 0.68 -9.35
C LYS A 30 -9.24 0.34 -9.81
N LYS A 31 -9.10 -0.29 -10.98
CA LYS A 31 -7.79 -0.58 -11.58
C LYS A 31 -6.97 0.69 -11.76
N ARG A 32 -7.56 1.73 -12.35
CA ARG A 32 -6.91 3.04 -12.57
C ARG A 32 -6.49 3.70 -11.26
N GLU A 33 -7.33 3.67 -10.24
CA GLU A 33 -7.02 4.20 -8.90
C GLU A 33 -5.84 3.46 -8.27
N ILE A 34 -5.85 2.12 -8.31
CA ILE A 34 -4.76 1.30 -7.78
C ILE A 34 -3.46 1.59 -8.54
N ASP A 35 -3.50 1.59 -9.87
CA ASP A 35 -2.30 1.83 -10.70
C ASP A 35 -1.69 3.21 -10.42
N THR A 36 -2.54 4.25 -10.31
CA THR A 36 -2.10 5.61 -9.96
C THR A 36 -1.44 5.65 -8.59
N GLY A 37 -2.04 5.00 -7.59
CA GLY A 37 -1.50 4.92 -6.24
C GLY A 37 -0.17 4.18 -6.20
N VAL A 38 -0.08 3.05 -6.90
CA VAL A 38 1.11 2.21 -6.99
C VAL A 38 2.28 2.96 -7.63
N ASP A 39 2.03 3.63 -8.76
CA ASP A 39 3.08 4.38 -9.48
C ASP A 39 3.63 5.51 -8.62
N LYS A 40 2.74 6.25 -7.96
CA LYS A 40 3.13 7.29 -7.01
C LYS A 40 3.94 6.71 -5.85
N ALA A 41 3.48 5.64 -5.21
CA ALA A 41 4.14 5.05 -4.06
C ALA A 41 5.56 4.57 -4.40
N LEU A 42 5.72 3.92 -5.56
CA LEU A 42 7.02 3.44 -6.05
C LEU A 42 7.97 4.60 -6.35
N ALA A 43 7.49 5.64 -7.03
CA ALA A 43 8.28 6.84 -7.31
C ALA A 43 8.74 7.52 -6.01
N ASP A 44 7.85 7.62 -5.02
CA ASP A 44 8.19 8.16 -3.71
C ASP A 44 9.26 7.28 -3.01
N LEU A 45 9.24 5.96 -3.21
CA LEU A 45 10.17 5.04 -2.53
C LEU A 45 11.57 5.20 -3.08
N TYR A 46 11.68 5.27 -4.39
CA TYR A 46 12.97 5.46 -5.05
C TYR A 46 13.56 6.84 -4.78
N ARG A 47 12.73 7.87 -4.58
CA ARG A 47 13.20 9.21 -4.21
C ARG A 47 13.77 9.24 -2.79
N GLU A 48 13.11 8.58 -1.85
CA GLU A 48 13.47 8.63 -0.43
C GLU A 48 14.49 7.55 -0.02
N THR A 49 14.56 6.46 -0.78
CA THR A 49 15.39 5.30 -0.46
C THR A 49 16.12 4.80 -1.71
N PRO A 50 17.29 5.38 -2.04
CA PRO A 50 18.09 4.97 -3.20
C PRO A 50 18.43 3.47 -3.21
N THR A 51 18.65 2.88 -2.04
CA THR A 51 18.88 1.43 -1.87
C THR A 51 17.71 0.61 -2.42
N ALA A 52 16.46 1.04 -2.21
CA ALA A 52 15.27 0.35 -2.71
C ALA A 52 15.21 0.38 -4.24
N LYS A 53 15.73 1.44 -4.87
CA LYS A 53 15.87 1.49 -6.33
C LYS A 53 16.82 0.40 -6.83
N GLY A 54 17.95 0.19 -6.16
CA GLY A 54 18.92 -0.85 -6.51
C GLY A 54 18.35 -2.27 -6.46
N TYR A 55 17.46 -2.56 -5.51
CA TYR A 55 16.72 -3.82 -5.47
C TYR A 55 15.62 -3.88 -6.54
N GLY A 56 14.88 -2.79 -6.72
CA GLY A 56 13.82 -2.67 -7.72
C GLY A 56 14.30 -2.90 -9.15
N ASP A 57 15.49 -2.38 -9.49
CA ASP A 57 16.11 -2.56 -10.81
C ASP A 57 16.49 -4.03 -11.10
N LYS A 58 16.63 -4.86 -10.07
CA LYS A 58 16.98 -6.29 -10.17
C LYS A 58 15.78 -7.23 -9.98
N ALA A 59 14.67 -6.70 -9.46
CA ALA A 59 13.49 -7.49 -9.14
C ALA A 59 12.83 -8.02 -10.42
N GLN A 60 12.39 -9.28 -10.39
CA GLN A 60 11.61 -9.91 -11.47
C GLN A 60 10.17 -9.40 -11.51
N GLY A 61 9.69 -8.87 -10.38
CA GLY A 61 8.41 -8.20 -10.22
C GLY A 61 8.35 -7.50 -8.86
N ILE A 62 7.50 -6.48 -8.74
CA ILE A 62 7.32 -5.71 -7.52
C ILE A 62 5.83 -5.65 -7.19
N LEU A 63 5.43 -6.23 -6.06
CA LEU A 63 4.09 -6.10 -5.51
C LEU A 63 4.05 -4.90 -4.58
N ILE A 64 3.13 -3.98 -4.85
CA ILE A 64 3.09 -2.66 -4.23
C ILE A 64 1.71 -2.43 -3.68
N PHE A 65 1.62 -2.17 -2.38
CA PHE A 65 0.41 -1.74 -1.69
C PHE A 65 0.60 -0.28 -1.26
N PRO A 66 0.07 0.70 -2.01
CA PRO A 66 0.32 2.12 -1.75
C PRO A 66 -0.30 2.62 -0.45
N SER A 67 -1.36 1.98 0.02
CA SER A 67 -1.98 2.29 1.31
C SER A 67 -2.53 1.02 1.94
N VAL A 68 -1.98 0.69 3.10
CA VAL A 68 -2.42 -0.36 4.00
C VAL A 68 -2.81 0.31 5.29
N VAL A 69 -4.10 0.38 5.54
CA VAL A 69 -4.67 1.05 6.70
C VAL A 69 -4.81 0.01 7.80
N SER A 70 -4.13 0.26 8.92
CA SER A 70 -4.26 -0.50 10.16
C SER A 70 -5.16 0.25 11.11
N ALA A 71 -6.12 -0.43 11.74
CA ALA A 71 -6.97 0.13 12.79
C ALA A 71 -7.29 -0.91 13.86
N GLY A 72 -7.40 -0.48 15.11
CA GLY A 72 -7.84 -1.33 16.22
C GLY A 72 -7.42 -0.83 17.60
N PHE A 73 -7.98 -1.45 18.63
CA PHE A 73 -7.58 -1.29 20.04
C PHE A 73 -7.49 -2.68 20.66
N LEU A 74 -6.29 -3.09 21.11
CA LEU A 74 -5.95 -4.43 21.62
C LEU A 74 -6.07 -5.58 20.58
N VAL A 75 -7.12 -5.59 19.78
CA VAL A 75 -7.28 -6.44 18.60
C VAL A 75 -7.61 -5.54 17.41
N GLY A 76 -6.87 -5.69 16.32
CA GLY A 76 -6.99 -4.84 15.15
C GLY A 76 -6.76 -5.61 13.86
N GLY A 77 -6.99 -4.93 12.75
CA GLY A 77 -6.76 -5.45 11.42
C GLY A 77 -6.08 -4.42 10.55
N SER A 78 -5.41 -4.90 9.51
CA SER A 78 -5.00 -4.04 8.40
C SER A 78 -5.62 -4.50 7.10
N TYR A 79 -5.88 -3.54 6.21
CA TYR A 79 -6.33 -3.81 4.85
C TYR A 79 -5.74 -2.81 3.86
N GLY A 80 -5.39 -3.30 2.67
CA GLY A 80 -4.97 -2.47 1.56
C GLY A 80 -5.16 -3.17 0.23
N GLN A 81 -5.11 -2.40 -0.85
CA GLN A 81 -5.14 -2.90 -2.22
C GLN A 81 -3.91 -2.39 -2.97
N GLY A 82 -3.50 -3.15 -3.97
CA GLY A 82 -2.25 -2.92 -4.66
C GLY A 82 -2.15 -3.69 -5.97
N ALA A 83 -1.02 -3.54 -6.63
CA ALA A 83 -0.75 -4.19 -7.91
C ALA A 83 0.64 -4.83 -7.93
N LEU A 84 0.74 -5.96 -8.63
CA LEU A 84 2.01 -6.57 -9.01
C LEU A 84 2.45 -5.96 -10.34
N LYS A 85 3.62 -5.34 -10.36
CA LYS A 85 4.21 -4.73 -11.56
C LYS A 85 5.45 -5.49 -12.03
N LYS A 86 5.67 -5.47 -13.35
CA LYS A 86 6.95 -5.83 -13.99
C LYS A 86 7.30 -4.74 -14.99
N GLY A 87 8.24 -3.87 -14.61
CA GLY A 87 8.46 -2.60 -15.27
C GLY A 87 7.20 -1.72 -15.22
N ALA A 88 6.80 -1.15 -16.34
CA ALA A 88 5.59 -0.32 -16.45
C ALA A 88 4.29 -1.13 -16.41
N ASN A 89 4.34 -2.44 -16.70
CA ASN A 89 3.15 -3.27 -16.87
C ASN A 89 2.59 -3.77 -15.52
N THR A 90 1.28 -3.65 -15.35
CA THR A 90 0.55 -4.27 -14.24
C THR A 90 0.17 -5.71 -14.61
N LEU A 91 0.64 -6.68 -13.83
CA LEU A 91 0.40 -8.12 -14.03
C LEU A 91 -0.83 -8.64 -13.28
N GLY A 92 -1.29 -7.91 -12.27
CA GLY A 92 -2.47 -8.28 -11.50
C GLY A 92 -2.68 -7.37 -10.29
N TYR A 93 -3.90 -7.41 -9.76
CA TYR A 93 -4.33 -6.62 -8.61
C TYR A 93 -4.54 -7.55 -7.42
N TYR A 94 -4.19 -7.06 -6.23
CA TYR A 94 -4.16 -7.85 -5.01
C TYR A 94 -4.67 -7.03 -3.83
N SER A 95 -5.27 -7.71 -2.86
CA SER A 95 -5.51 -7.15 -1.53
C SER A 95 -4.57 -7.78 -0.52
N VAL A 96 -4.24 -7.02 0.50
CA VAL A 96 -3.46 -7.47 1.65
C VAL A 96 -4.25 -7.25 2.93
N GLY A 97 -4.12 -8.17 3.88
CA GLY A 97 -4.64 -7.98 5.22
C GLY A 97 -3.91 -8.78 6.28
N THR A 98 -3.88 -8.23 7.49
CA THR A 98 -3.32 -8.87 8.70
C THR A 98 -4.30 -8.78 9.84
N GLY A 99 -4.35 -9.83 10.67
CA GLY A 99 -4.80 -9.69 12.05
C GLY A 99 -3.67 -9.12 12.90
N SER A 100 -4.00 -8.26 13.86
CA SER A 100 -3.03 -7.63 14.75
C SER A 100 -3.50 -7.78 16.20
N VAL A 101 -2.60 -8.22 17.09
CA VAL A 101 -2.82 -8.20 18.54
C VAL A 101 -1.88 -7.15 19.12
N GLY A 102 -2.40 -6.20 19.90
CA GLY A 102 -1.60 -5.18 20.58
C GLY A 102 -1.26 -3.94 19.76
N LEU A 103 -1.96 -3.64 18.66
CA LEU A 103 -1.88 -2.31 18.05
C LEU A 103 -2.26 -1.26 19.11
N LEU A 104 -1.40 -0.26 19.29
CA LEU A 104 -1.70 0.93 20.07
C LEU A 104 -2.96 1.58 19.50
N ALA A 105 -3.77 2.20 20.35
CA ALA A 105 -4.98 2.89 19.94
C ALA A 105 -4.67 3.86 18.79
N GLY A 106 -5.24 3.61 17.61
CA GLY A 106 -5.03 4.50 16.47
C GLY A 106 -5.35 3.90 15.11
N ALA A 107 -5.25 4.76 14.11
CA ALA A 107 -5.25 4.39 12.71
C ALA A 107 -3.91 4.81 12.10
N GLU A 108 -3.24 3.88 11.43
CA GLU A 108 -2.00 4.13 10.72
C GLU A 108 -2.14 3.70 9.26
N SER A 109 -1.63 4.51 8.33
CA SER A 109 -1.53 4.16 6.92
C SER A 109 -0.06 4.02 6.55
N LYS A 110 0.29 2.90 5.92
CA LYS A 110 1.64 2.60 5.44
C LYS A 110 1.61 2.06 4.02
N ALA A 111 2.66 2.30 3.26
CA ALA A 111 2.89 1.68 1.96
C ALA A 111 3.80 0.46 2.14
N MET A 112 3.52 -0.65 1.45
CA MET A 112 4.31 -1.87 1.51
C MET A 112 4.78 -2.27 0.10
N TYR A 113 6.00 -2.77 0.01
CA TYR A 113 6.64 -3.16 -1.25
C TYR A 113 7.31 -4.51 -1.06
N LEU A 114 6.97 -5.47 -1.92
CA LEU A 114 7.59 -6.79 -1.96
C LEU A 114 8.24 -6.95 -3.34
N MET A 115 9.56 -6.95 -3.35
CA MET A 115 10.40 -7.12 -4.53
C MET A 115 10.80 -8.59 -4.65
N PHE A 116 10.31 -9.26 -5.69
CA PHE A 116 10.66 -10.66 -5.96
C PHE A 116 11.99 -10.69 -6.69
N MET A 117 13.04 -11.16 -6.02
CA MET A 117 14.41 -11.12 -6.55
C MET A 117 14.71 -12.28 -7.50
N THR A 118 13.93 -13.37 -7.42
CA THR A 118 14.07 -14.54 -8.29
C THR A 118 12.80 -14.80 -9.10
N GLN A 119 12.96 -15.41 -10.27
CA GLN A 119 11.84 -15.76 -11.14
C GLN A 119 10.97 -16.86 -10.51
N GLU A 120 11.59 -17.76 -9.74
CA GLU A 120 10.91 -18.81 -8.98
C GLU A 120 9.98 -18.21 -7.92
N ALA A 121 10.46 -17.26 -7.11
CA ALA A 121 9.64 -16.63 -6.08
C ALA A 121 8.44 -15.88 -6.68
N LEU A 122 8.65 -15.15 -7.77
CA LEU A 122 7.58 -14.49 -8.51
C LEU A 122 6.56 -15.49 -9.07
N ALA A 123 7.03 -16.56 -9.70
CA ALA A 123 6.16 -17.57 -10.29
C ALA A 123 5.33 -18.28 -9.22
N LYS A 124 5.96 -18.66 -8.09
CA LYS A 124 5.28 -19.27 -6.95
C LYS A 124 4.20 -18.35 -6.38
N PHE A 125 4.49 -17.05 -6.26
CA PHE A 125 3.51 -16.06 -5.83
C PHE A 125 2.32 -15.96 -6.80
N GLN A 126 2.59 -15.85 -8.10
CA GLN A 126 1.54 -15.69 -9.13
C GLN A 126 0.65 -16.93 -9.28
N ALA A 127 1.22 -18.12 -9.06
CA ALA A 127 0.49 -19.39 -9.10
C ALA A 127 -0.42 -19.60 -7.88
N SER A 128 -0.23 -18.83 -6.80
CA SER A 128 -1.04 -18.97 -5.59
C SER A 128 -2.35 -18.17 -5.67
N SER A 129 -3.44 -18.75 -5.19
CA SER A 129 -4.73 -18.07 -4.97
C SER A 129 -4.72 -17.21 -3.70
N GLY A 130 -3.80 -17.49 -2.78
CA GLY A 130 -3.58 -16.72 -1.55
C GLY A 130 -2.20 -16.99 -1.00
N TRP A 131 -1.44 -15.94 -0.73
CA TRP A 131 -0.04 -16.03 -0.31
C TRP A 131 0.14 -15.37 1.05
N THR A 132 0.87 -16.02 1.94
CA THR A 132 1.11 -15.59 3.32
C THR A 132 2.60 -15.36 3.51
N ALA A 133 2.98 -14.12 3.82
CA ALA A 133 4.36 -13.78 4.13
C ALA A 133 4.85 -14.56 5.37
N GLY A 134 6.08 -15.05 5.31
CA GLY A 134 6.70 -15.88 6.36
C GLY A 134 6.36 -17.37 6.26
N ALA A 135 5.17 -17.72 5.79
CA ALA A 135 4.75 -19.12 5.59
C ALA A 135 5.05 -19.64 4.18
N ASP A 136 4.69 -18.87 3.15
CA ASP A 136 4.83 -19.29 1.75
C ASP A 136 6.19 -18.89 1.13
N ALA A 137 6.77 -17.79 1.59
CA ALA A 137 8.17 -17.46 1.39
C ALA A 137 8.70 -16.59 2.53
N SER A 138 9.99 -16.72 2.80
CA SER A 138 10.70 -15.79 3.68
C SER A 138 10.84 -14.44 2.99
N VAL A 139 10.50 -13.37 3.71
CA VAL A 139 10.64 -11.99 3.26
C VAL A 139 11.70 -11.32 4.10
N THR A 140 12.76 -10.84 3.45
CA THR A 140 13.81 -10.08 4.12
C THR A 140 13.47 -8.60 4.08
N MET A 141 13.19 -8.03 5.25
CA MET A 141 12.90 -6.61 5.39
C MET A 141 14.19 -5.80 5.40
N VAL A 142 14.27 -4.78 4.53
CA VAL A 142 15.44 -3.90 4.46
C VAL A 142 15.22 -2.65 5.30
N ASP A 143 16.12 -2.48 6.28
CA ASP A 143 16.22 -1.30 7.12
C ASP A 143 17.38 -0.41 6.64
N THR A 144 17.07 0.84 6.30
CA THR A 144 18.06 1.85 5.91
C THR A 144 18.82 2.47 7.07
N ALA A 145 18.33 2.31 8.31
CA ALA A 145 19.02 2.80 9.51
C ALA A 145 20.19 1.90 9.94
N ALA A 146 20.24 0.65 9.47
CA ALA A 146 21.25 -0.35 9.79
C ALA A 146 22.11 -0.70 8.56
N SER A 147 22.87 0.29 8.06
CA SER A 147 23.58 0.25 6.78
C SER A 147 24.72 -0.77 6.63
N THR A 148 25.02 -1.61 7.62
CA THR A 148 26.14 -2.57 7.56
C THR A 148 25.77 -4.04 7.72
N ARG A 149 24.60 -4.37 8.27
CA ARG A 149 24.20 -5.77 8.55
C ARG A 149 23.08 -6.27 7.65
N THR A 150 22.23 -5.37 7.17
CA THR A 150 21.03 -5.70 6.39
C THR A 150 21.33 -6.02 4.92
N ASP A 151 22.39 -5.42 4.36
CA ASP A 151 22.81 -5.65 2.97
C ASP A 151 23.26 -7.09 2.72
N THR A 152 23.87 -7.76 3.71
CA THR A 152 24.32 -9.15 3.56
C THR A 152 23.15 -10.12 3.55
N LEU A 153 22.13 -9.91 4.38
CA LEU A 153 20.95 -10.77 4.46
C LEU A 153 20.02 -10.62 3.25
N ALA A 154 19.97 -9.43 2.65
CA ALA A 154 19.18 -9.16 1.46
C ALA A 154 19.84 -9.66 0.16
N ARG A 155 21.13 -10.05 0.18
CA ARG A 155 21.83 -10.58 -1.00
C ARG A 155 21.30 -11.94 -1.45
N ASP A 156 20.97 -12.80 -0.50
CA ASP A 156 20.47 -14.15 -0.76
C ASP A 156 18.94 -14.25 -0.64
N ALA A 157 18.28 -13.13 -0.37
CA ALA A 157 16.84 -13.07 -0.19
C ALA A 157 16.09 -13.28 -1.52
N GLN A 158 15.16 -14.23 -1.53
CA GLN A 158 14.28 -14.45 -2.68
C GLN A 158 13.20 -13.37 -2.81
N VAL A 159 12.79 -12.79 -1.69
CA VAL A 159 11.84 -11.67 -1.61
C VAL A 159 12.39 -10.62 -0.65
N VAL A 160 12.51 -9.40 -1.13
CA VAL A 160 12.95 -8.24 -0.34
C VAL A 160 11.76 -7.32 -0.07
N GLY A 161 11.55 -6.97 1.20
CA GLY A 161 10.45 -6.15 1.66
C GLY A 161 10.88 -4.75 2.10
N PHE A 162 10.06 -3.75 1.75
CA PHE A 162 10.16 -2.38 2.27
C PHE A 162 8.79 -1.96 2.80
N VAL A 163 8.78 -1.17 3.88
CA VAL A 163 7.55 -0.53 4.39
C VAL A 163 7.83 0.93 4.68
N ARG A 164 6.97 1.82 4.19
CA ARG A 164 7.04 3.26 4.44
C ARG A 164 5.80 3.72 5.21
N GLY A 165 5.99 4.29 6.38
CA GLY A 165 4.97 5.01 7.12
C GLY A 165 4.97 6.50 6.80
N GLN A 166 4.15 7.28 7.52
CA GLN A 166 4.07 8.73 7.33
C GLN A 166 5.39 9.47 7.64
N LYS A 167 6.23 8.87 8.48
CA LYS A 167 7.53 9.44 8.92
C LYS A 167 8.73 8.95 8.10
N GLY A 168 8.49 8.18 7.03
CA GLY A 168 9.55 7.59 6.19
C GLY A 168 9.62 6.06 6.30
N LEU A 169 10.75 5.48 5.89
CA LEU A 169 10.96 4.03 5.90
C LEU A 169 10.93 3.49 7.35
N MET A 170 10.24 2.38 7.54
CA MET A 170 10.05 1.76 8.85
C MET A 170 11.02 0.59 9.03
N ALA A 171 11.77 0.63 10.12
CA ALA A 171 12.64 -0.46 10.53
C ALA A 171 11.85 -1.55 11.29
N ASN A 172 12.32 -2.80 11.19
CA ASN A 172 11.92 -3.90 12.06
C ASN A 172 10.40 -4.23 12.10
N LEU A 173 9.69 -4.01 10.98
CA LEU A 173 8.33 -4.51 10.83
C LEU A 173 8.35 -5.96 10.35
N SER A 174 7.79 -6.88 11.12
CA SER A 174 7.48 -8.22 10.60
C SER A 174 6.25 -8.15 9.68
N LEU A 175 6.33 -8.89 8.58
CA LEU A 175 5.20 -9.14 7.68
C LEU A 175 4.60 -10.53 7.91
N ASP A 176 5.09 -11.30 8.87
CA ASP A 176 4.67 -12.68 9.08
C ASP A 176 3.16 -12.76 9.37
N GLY A 177 2.49 -13.71 8.71
CA GLY A 177 1.03 -13.85 8.81
C GLY A 177 0.24 -12.83 7.99
N THR A 178 0.90 -11.98 7.21
CA THR A 178 0.24 -11.11 6.23
C THR A 178 -0.30 -11.93 5.08
N LYS A 179 -1.62 -11.90 4.90
CA LYS A 179 -2.31 -12.59 3.81
C LYS A 179 -2.51 -11.67 2.62
N ILE A 180 -2.07 -12.13 1.47
CA ILE A 180 -2.24 -11.48 0.16
C ILE A 180 -3.16 -12.35 -0.69
N THR A 181 -4.18 -11.73 -1.29
CA THR A 181 -5.19 -12.43 -2.11
C THR A 181 -5.35 -11.71 -3.44
N LYS A 182 -5.47 -12.48 -4.53
CA LYS A 182 -5.69 -11.91 -5.87
C LYS A 182 -7.10 -11.34 -5.98
N LEU A 183 -7.22 -10.17 -6.60
CA LEU A 183 -8.50 -9.51 -6.87
C LEU A 183 -9.02 -9.85 -8.27
N ASN A 184 -10.34 -10.05 -8.35
CA ASN A 184 -11.06 -10.17 -9.61
C ASN A 184 -11.73 -8.82 -9.91
N LEU A 185 -10.99 -7.94 -10.59
CA LEU A 185 -11.42 -6.63 -11.10
C LEU A 185 -11.42 -6.66 -12.63
#